data_AF-A0A1D1YX48-F1
#
_entry.id   AF-A0A1D1YX48-F1
#
_cell.length_a   1.000
_cell.length_b   1.000
_cell.length_c   1.000
_cell.angle_alpha   90.00
_cell.angle_beta   90.00
_cell.angle_gamma   90.00
#
_symmetry.space_group_name_H-M   'P 1'
#
loop_
_entity.id
_entity.type
_entity.pdbx_description
1 polymer ?
#
loop_
_entity_poly.entity_id
_entity_poly.type
_entity_poly.pdbx_seq_one_letter_code
_entity_poly.pdbx_strand_id
1 'polypeptide(L)'
;MAPAPATKNIPIVLETVNQVTNCVSQLPYNEGFDERDVVEISVTTVPKARIEIATVSAIIQFSCNLVLSKAVYDVRIEFPRMKLPFAWTNRSIRDVLYAPNDNPIALEVVSDDCRLTVFKNNDDARRDEWYDAIKHWHTNLPSRFHLMLNELVENVSAHAQLPEDRFCFTVGLHFYKKKLCYCVADCGVGLHGSLQQGIVEDAKAAARRACALYLTRPQVTSKGIERGHQGVGLFITSELSQMNKGYVQILSGLQEYEQRDTTVVRVRGIAEWKGTMVHGAINLDQEFNYRRAMKLFSNPDDLSNDRFLVASVHLNVYGQKNLRTRELCEEIIRDLEAAVERSTKIILDFTDIEEISQAFSGFLRRFVTKHSNVRMMIMIPPNANEDLREDLQDLSDLAAQNKSDDEE
;
A
#
# COMPACT_ATOMS: atom_id res chain seq x y z
N MET A 1 43.92 8.33 3.82
CA MET A 1 42.80 9.30 3.84
C MET A 1 41.54 8.55 3.45
N ALA A 2 40.47 8.66 4.23
CA ALA A 2 39.18 8.14 3.80
C ALA A 2 38.71 8.95 2.57
N PRO A 3 38.10 8.33 1.54
CA PRO A 3 37.60 9.06 0.39
C PRO A 3 36.54 10.07 0.80
N ALA A 4 36.49 11.21 0.13
CA ALA A 4 35.51 12.26 0.40
C ALA A 4 34.08 11.73 0.20
N PRO A 5 33.09 12.22 0.98
CA PRO A 5 31.69 11.86 0.80
C PRO A 5 31.25 12.20 -0.62
N ALA A 6 30.62 11.25 -1.31
CA ALA A 6 30.08 11.47 -2.65
C ALA A 6 28.67 12.02 -2.56
N THR A 7 28.30 12.89 -3.50
CA THR A 7 26.92 13.32 -3.69
C THR A 7 26.28 12.49 -4.80
N LYS A 8 25.17 11.83 -4.50
CA LYS A 8 24.42 10.98 -5.44
C LYS A 8 23.09 11.63 -5.78
N ASN A 9 22.79 11.74 -7.08
CA ASN A 9 21.59 12.43 -7.56
C ASN A 9 20.53 11.41 -7.97
N ILE A 10 19.30 11.58 -7.49
CA ILE A 10 18.14 10.76 -7.85
C ILE A 10 17.09 11.69 -8.49
N PRO A 11 17.03 11.77 -9.83
CA PRO A 11 15.99 12.53 -10.50
C PRO A 11 14.68 11.72 -10.50
N ILE A 12 13.61 12.32 -9.98
CA ILE A 12 12.25 11.75 -10.03
C ILE A 12 11.41 12.59 -10.98
N VAL A 13 10.85 11.94 -12.01
CA VAL A 13 9.90 12.56 -12.93
C VAL A 13 8.54 11.94 -12.70
N LEU A 14 7.63 12.73 -12.11
CA LEU A 14 6.28 12.29 -11.78
C LEU A 14 5.36 12.38 -12.99
N GLU A 15 4.66 11.28 -13.24
CA GLU A 15 3.61 11.16 -14.25
C GLU A 15 2.29 11.82 -13.81
N THR A 16 1.30 11.82 -14.71
CA THR A 16 -0.04 12.35 -14.40
C THR A 16 -0.91 11.40 -13.58
N VAL A 17 -0.63 10.09 -13.62
CA VAL A 17 -1.40 9.03 -12.98
C VAL A 17 -0.48 8.11 -12.19
N ASN A 18 -1.01 7.47 -11.14
CA ASN A 18 -0.27 6.52 -10.30
C ASN A 18 1.08 7.07 -9.79
N GLN A 19 1.10 8.34 -9.38
CA GLN A 19 2.35 9.04 -9.02
C GLN A 19 3.13 8.34 -7.91
N VAL A 20 2.44 7.74 -6.93
CA VAL A 20 3.10 6.99 -5.85
C VAL A 20 3.86 5.79 -6.42
N THR A 21 3.20 4.92 -7.19
CA THR A 21 3.85 3.75 -7.81
C THR A 21 4.99 4.16 -8.76
N ASN A 22 4.77 5.18 -9.59
CA ASN A 22 5.78 5.75 -10.48
C ASN A 22 6.99 6.30 -9.70
N CYS A 23 6.75 6.99 -8.58
CA CYS A 23 7.81 7.46 -7.69
C CYS A 23 8.58 6.29 -7.07
N VAL A 24 7.88 5.29 -6.52
CA VAL A 24 8.50 4.14 -5.86
C VAL A 24 9.40 3.36 -6.83
N SER A 25 8.99 3.21 -8.09
CA SER A 25 9.84 2.56 -9.12
C SER A 25 11.14 3.31 -9.45
N GLN A 26 11.22 4.61 -9.13
CA GLN A 26 12.38 5.46 -9.35
C GLN A 26 13.25 5.63 -8.10
N LEU A 27 12.85 5.05 -6.97
CA LEU A 27 13.58 5.13 -5.70
C LEU A 27 14.43 3.86 -5.49
N PRO A 28 15.75 3.93 -5.66
CA PRO A 28 16.62 2.77 -5.55
C PRO A 28 16.89 2.38 -4.09
N TYR A 29 16.55 1.16 -3.70
CA TYR A 29 16.93 0.63 -2.38
C TYR A 29 18.34 -0.01 -2.34
N ASN A 30 18.95 -0.32 -3.49
CA ASN A 30 20.18 -1.14 -3.56
C ASN A 30 21.30 -0.53 -4.42
N GLU A 31 21.37 0.79 -4.58
CA GLU A 31 22.37 1.47 -5.44
C GLU A 31 23.70 1.78 -4.74
N GLY A 32 24.36 0.74 -4.20
CA GLY A 32 25.75 0.83 -3.73
C GLY A 32 26.05 2.05 -2.85
N PHE A 33 25.09 2.46 -2.02
CA PHE A 33 25.22 3.59 -1.11
C PHE A 33 26.29 3.34 -0.05
N ASP A 34 27.05 4.38 0.28
CA ASP A 34 27.99 4.42 1.39
C ASP A 34 27.41 5.29 2.51
N GLU A 35 27.65 4.93 3.77
CA GLU A 35 27.16 5.64 4.95
C GLU A 35 27.60 7.12 5.03
N ARG A 36 28.57 7.52 4.20
CA ARG A 36 29.06 8.91 4.08
C ARG A 36 28.41 9.67 2.92
N ASP A 37 27.69 9.01 2.03
CA ASP A 37 27.08 9.63 0.87
C ASP A 37 25.98 10.63 1.27
N VAL A 38 25.85 11.69 0.49
CA VAL A 38 24.68 12.59 0.54
C VAL A 38 23.85 12.35 -0.70
N VAL A 39 22.57 12.05 -0.53
CA VAL A 39 21.64 11.85 -1.64
C VAL A 39 20.86 13.13 -1.90
N GLU A 40 20.82 13.58 -3.15
CA GLU A 40 20.00 14.70 -3.59
C GLU A 40 18.86 14.18 -4.48
N ILE A 41 17.63 14.23 -3.95
CA ILE A 41 16.42 13.84 -4.66
C ILE A 41 15.83 15.09 -5.30
N SER A 42 15.77 15.11 -6.63
CA SER A 42 15.20 16.22 -7.39
C SER A 42 13.89 15.79 -8.04
N VAL A 43 12.78 16.38 -7.59
CA VAL A 43 11.43 15.98 -8.00
C VAL A 43 10.90 16.97 -9.02
N THR A 44 10.47 16.45 -10.17
CA THR A 44 9.81 17.21 -11.22
C THR A 44 8.51 16.54 -11.62
N THR A 45 7.64 17.28 -12.30
CA THR A 45 6.37 16.74 -12.82
C THR A 45 6.29 16.97 -14.31
N VAL A 46 5.70 16.02 -15.05
CA VAL A 46 5.28 16.29 -16.43
C VAL A 46 4.30 17.47 -16.48
N PRO A 47 4.20 18.22 -17.59
CA PRO A 47 3.30 19.35 -17.70
C PRO A 47 1.87 18.98 -17.28
N LYS A 48 1.23 19.85 -16.46
CA LYS A 48 -0.13 19.70 -15.92
C LYS A 48 -0.30 18.67 -14.80
N ALA A 49 0.70 17.85 -14.49
CA ALA A 49 0.63 17.00 -13.31
C ALA A 49 0.68 17.86 -12.03
N ARG A 50 -0.09 17.46 -11.03
CA ARG A 50 -0.04 18.02 -9.67
C ARG A 50 0.50 16.94 -8.77
N ILE A 51 1.41 17.28 -7.87
CA ILE A 51 1.95 16.30 -6.95
C ILE A 51 0.90 15.86 -5.93
N GLU A 52 0.81 14.56 -5.70
CA GLU A 52 0.01 13.97 -4.64
C GLU A 52 0.74 14.06 -3.30
N ILE A 53 -0.02 14.34 -2.23
CA ILE A 53 0.57 14.39 -0.89
C ILE A 53 1.21 13.04 -0.50
N ALA A 54 0.60 11.93 -0.94
CA ALA A 54 1.14 10.59 -0.76
C ALA A 54 2.50 10.40 -1.42
N THR A 55 2.74 11.02 -2.59
CA THR A 55 4.04 10.99 -3.26
C THR A 55 5.10 11.75 -2.48
N VAL A 56 4.76 12.91 -1.91
CA VAL A 56 5.68 13.63 -1.01
C VAL A 56 5.99 12.79 0.22
N SER A 57 4.97 12.21 0.85
CA SER A 57 5.14 11.30 2.00
C SER A 57 6.02 10.10 1.65
N ALA A 58 5.89 9.54 0.43
CA ALA A 58 6.72 8.43 -0.03
C ALA A 58 8.19 8.82 -0.11
N ILE A 59 8.51 9.97 -0.71
CA ILE A 59 9.89 10.45 -0.83
C ILE A 59 10.49 10.70 0.55
N ILE A 60 9.74 11.31 1.47
CA ILE A 60 10.20 11.57 2.84
C ILE A 60 10.41 10.26 3.59
N GLN A 61 9.46 9.34 3.54
CA GLN A 61 9.56 8.03 4.21
C GLN A 61 10.80 7.27 3.72
N PHE A 62 11.01 7.20 2.40
CA PHE A 62 12.16 6.54 1.81
C PHE A 62 13.46 7.17 2.30
N SER A 63 13.51 8.50 2.29
CA SER A 63 14.68 9.25 2.72
C SER A 63 14.97 9.04 4.21
N CYS A 64 13.93 9.01 5.05
CA CYS A 64 14.06 8.71 6.47
C CYS A 64 14.60 7.30 6.69
N ASN A 65 14.11 6.31 5.92
CA ASN A 65 14.63 4.96 5.99
C ASN A 65 16.12 4.89 5.62
N LEU A 66 16.57 5.57 4.55
CA LEU A 66 17.99 5.59 4.17
C LEU A 66 18.89 6.15 5.29
N VAL A 67 18.46 7.25 5.93
CA VAL A 67 19.24 7.88 7.01
C VAL A 67 19.22 7.02 8.29
N LEU A 68 18.05 6.51 8.70
CA LEU A 68 17.91 5.71 9.94
C LEU A 68 18.63 4.37 9.86
N SER A 69 18.64 3.74 8.68
CA SER A 69 19.38 2.49 8.42
C SER A 69 20.89 2.72 8.25
N LYS A 70 21.36 3.98 8.25
CA LYS A 70 22.74 4.37 7.95
C LYS A 70 23.21 3.94 6.56
N ALA A 71 22.28 3.75 5.62
CA ALA A 71 22.63 3.49 4.23
C ALA A 71 23.33 4.71 3.60
N VAL A 72 22.97 5.92 4.04
CA VAL A 72 23.56 7.20 3.62
C VAL A 72 23.73 8.12 4.82
N TYR A 73 24.57 9.15 4.68
CA TYR A 73 24.74 10.15 5.72
C TYR A 73 23.53 11.07 5.84
N ASP A 74 23.03 11.54 4.70
CA ASP A 74 21.95 12.52 4.62
C ASP A 74 21.20 12.45 3.29
N VAL A 75 19.99 13.00 3.27
CA VAL A 75 19.17 13.15 2.07
C VAL A 75 18.64 14.57 2.00
N ARG A 76 18.78 15.21 0.84
CA ARG A 76 18.18 16.51 0.51
C ARG A 76 17.12 16.31 -0.54
N ILE A 77 15.99 16.98 -0.36
CA ILE A 77 14.85 16.88 -1.29
C ILE A 77 14.59 18.26 -1.86
N GLU A 78 14.57 18.33 -3.19
CA GLU A 78 14.25 19.53 -3.93
C GLU A 78 13.02 19.30 -4.81
N PHE A 79 12.16 20.31 -4.90
CA PHE A 79 10.98 20.31 -5.75
C PHE A 79 11.08 21.42 -6.81
N PRO A 80 12.08 21.39 -7.71
CA PRO A 80 12.30 22.45 -8.67
C PRO A 80 11.07 22.67 -9.57
N ARG A 81 10.62 23.92 -9.64
CA ARG A 81 9.53 24.36 -10.53
C ARG A 81 8.18 23.70 -10.23
N MET A 82 8.02 23.09 -9.06
CA MET A 82 6.75 22.51 -8.61
C MET A 82 6.01 23.48 -7.69
N LYS A 83 4.69 23.53 -7.83
CA LYS A 83 3.81 24.22 -6.88
C LYS A 83 3.35 23.22 -5.84
N LEU A 84 3.98 23.26 -4.66
CA LEU A 84 3.53 22.52 -3.50
C LEU A 84 2.36 23.26 -2.83
N PRO A 85 1.43 22.53 -2.17
CA PRO A 85 0.36 23.16 -1.40
C PRO A 85 0.87 23.80 -0.09
N PHE A 86 2.19 23.75 0.17
CA PHE A 86 2.84 24.28 1.35
C PHE A 86 4.26 24.79 1.04
N ALA A 87 4.86 25.51 1.98
CA ALA A 87 6.26 25.89 1.91
C ALA A 87 7.16 24.73 2.37
N TRP A 88 7.98 24.19 1.47
CA TRP A 88 8.96 23.17 1.82
C TRP A 88 10.14 23.78 2.58
N THR A 89 10.62 23.11 3.62
CA THR A 89 11.77 23.57 4.39
C THR A 89 13.06 23.24 3.65
N ASN A 90 14.04 24.15 3.64
CA ASN A 90 15.39 23.85 3.12
C ASN A 90 16.23 22.97 4.08
N ARG A 91 15.58 22.19 4.95
CA ARG A 91 16.25 21.27 5.88
C ARG A 91 16.49 19.94 5.20
N SER A 92 17.61 19.31 5.51
CA SER A 92 17.84 17.93 5.09
C SER A 92 17.07 16.94 5.97
N ILE A 93 16.98 15.69 5.54
CA ILE A 93 16.29 14.65 6.31
C ILE A 93 17.06 14.31 7.58
N ARG A 94 18.39 14.37 7.56
CA ARG A 94 19.19 14.25 8.78
C ARG A 94 18.89 15.40 9.74
N ASP A 95 18.82 16.64 9.27
CA ASP A 95 18.44 17.78 10.11
C ASP A 95 17.04 17.58 10.72
N VAL A 96 16.08 17.12 9.91
CA VAL A 96 14.73 16.79 10.38
C VAL A 96 14.79 15.73 11.46
N LEU A 97 15.45 14.59 11.23
CA LEU A 97 15.50 13.43 12.13
C LEU A 97 16.32 13.65 13.41
N TYR A 98 17.39 14.44 13.36
CA TYR A 98 18.29 14.66 14.49
C TYR A 98 18.18 16.05 15.14
N ALA A 99 17.23 16.89 14.69
CA ALA A 99 16.91 18.13 15.39
C ALA A 99 16.68 17.86 16.90
N PRO A 100 17.40 18.57 17.80
CA PRO A 100 17.21 18.44 19.23
C PRO A 100 15.83 18.97 19.58
N ASN A 101 14.96 18.10 20.09
CA ASN A 101 13.62 18.50 20.49
C ASN A 101 13.06 17.53 21.51
N ASP A 102 12.41 18.07 22.54
CA ASP A 102 11.58 17.29 23.46
C ASP A 102 10.21 16.96 22.85
N ASN A 103 9.92 17.45 21.64
CA ASN A 103 8.67 17.22 20.92
C ASN A 103 8.80 16.00 20.00
N PRO A 104 7.82 15.09 19.96
CA PRO A 104 7.89 13.91 19.11
C PRO A 104 7.56 14.21 17.62
N ILE A 105 7.30 15.47 17.26
CA ILE A 105 7.20 15.97 15.87
C ILE A 105 8.58 16.42 15.37
N ALA A 106 9.04 15.79 14.29
CA ALA A 106 10.29 16.07 13.59
C ALA A 106 10.18 17.26 12.63
N LEU A 107 9.09 17.25 11.87
CA LEU A 107 8.76 18.19 10.83
C LEU A 107 7.25 18.32 10.83
N GLU A 108 6.79 19.55 10.80
CA GLU A 108 5.39 19.85 10.55
C GLU A 108 5.31 20.98 9.55
N VAL A 109 4.58 20.71 8.48
CA VAL A 109 4.33 21.65 7.41
C VAL A 109 2.82 21.79 7.29
N VAL A 110 2.32 23.02 7.46
CA VAL A 110 0.89 23.33 7.50
C VAL A 110 0.59 24.47 6.52
N SER A 111 -0.49 24.33 5.79
CA SER A 111 -1.17 25.38 5.01
C SER A 111 -2.69 25.29 5.24
N ASP A 112 -3.45 26.16 4.59
CA ASP A 112 -4.92 26.22 4.75
C ASP A 112 -5.61 24.90 4.37
N ASP A 113 -5.02 24.17 3.44
CA ASP A 113 -5.59 23.00 2.78
C ASP A 113 -4.67 21.78 2.84
N CYS A 114 -3.48 21.86 3.46
CA CYS A 114 -2.57 20.74 3.59
C CYS A 114 -1.89 20.69 4.97
N ARG A 115 -1.70 19.47 5.48
CA ARG A 115 -0.85 19.20 6.63
C ARG A 115 0.02 17.98 6.36
N LEU A 116 1.31 18.12 6.59
CA LEU A 116 2.28 17.05 6.49
C LEU A 116 3.10 17.03 7.78
N THR A 117 3.10 15.89 8.45
CA THR A 117 3.81 15.73 9.71
C THR A 117 4.70 14.50 9.65
N VAL A 118 5.94 14.67 10.09
CA VAL A 118 6.91 13.61 10.30
C VAL A 118 7.11 13.50 11.80
N PHE A 119 6.95 12.30 12.33
CA PHE A 119 7.10 12.03 13.75
C PHE A 119 8.39 11.26 13.99
N LYS A 120 9.08 11.59 15.09
CA LYS A 120 10.18 10.80 15.65
C LYS A 120 9.65 10.07 16.86
N ASN A 121 9.99 8.80 17.04
CA ASN A 121 9.82 8.19 18.36
C ASN A 121 11.01 8.55 19.24
N ASN A 122 10.71 8.96 20.48
CA ASN A 122 11.66 8.94 21.57
C ASN A 122 10.93 8.83 22.92
N ASP A 123 9.93 7.93 23.05
CA ASP A 123 9.38 7.36 24.29
C ASP A 123 8.00 6.70 24.02
N ASP A 124 7.80 5.44 24.44
CA ASP A 124 6.52 4.73 24.37
C ASP A 124 5.38 5.47 25.09
N ALA A 125 5.69 6.32 26.08
CA ALA A 125 4.73 7.17 26.77
C ALA A 125 4.16 8.30 25.89
N ARG A 126 4.76 8.60 24.73
CA ARG A 126 4.38 9.73 23.86
C ARG A 126 3.49 9.33 22.69
N ARG A 127 3.09 8.06 22.61
CA ARG A 127 2.10 7.61 21.62
C ARG A 127 0.81 8.45 21.70
N ASP A 128 0.40 8.80 22.92
CA ASP A 128 -0.75 9.68 23.20
C ASP A 128 -0.57 11.10 22.65
N GLU A 129 0.66 11.63 22.65
CA GLU A 129 0.95 12.98 22.12
C GLU A 129 0.78 13.03 20.59
N TRP A 130 1.16 11.96 19.88
CA TRP A 130 0.88 11.83 18.44
C TRP A 130 -0.62 11.78 18.17
N TYR A 131 -1.34 10.97 18.94
CA TYR A 131 -2.79 10.87 18.82
C TYR A 131 -3.47 12.21 19.05
N ASP A 132 -3.05 12.92 20.09
CA ASP A 132 -3.61 14.21 20.40
C ASP A 132 -3.28 15.21 19.29
N ALA A 133 -2.06 15.23 18.75
CA ALA A 133 -1.76 16.08 17.60
C ALA A 133 -2.75 15.85 16.44
N ILE A 134 -3.01 14.59 16.07
CA ILE A 134 -3.90 14.21 14.97
C ILE A 134 -5.37 14.52 15.26
N LYS A 135 -5.84 14.27 16.49
CA LYS A 135 -7.22 14.62 16.92
C LYS A 135 -7.52 16.11 16.73
N HIS A 136 -6.50 16.97 16.82
CA HIS A 136 -6.63 18.42 16.66
C HIS A 136 -6.40 18.91 15.22
N TRP A 137 -6.15 18.04 14.24
CA TRP A 137 -5.81 18.46 12.86
C TRP A 137 -6.91 19.19 12.11
N HIS A 138 -8.18 19.03 12.50
CA HIS A 138 -9.21 20.01 12.16
C HIS A 138 -10.42 19.85 13.07
N THR A 139 -10.90 20.93 13.68
CA THR A 139 -12.21 20.96 14.36
C THR A 139 -13.39 20.73 13.40
N ASN A 140 -13.15 20.75 12.09
CA ASN A 140 -14.15 20.62 11.03
C ASN A 140 -14.11 19.27 10.30
N LEU A 141 -13.16 18.39 10.60
CA LEU A 141 -13.20 17.01 10.13
C LEU A 141 -14.32 16.30 10.91
N PRO A 142 -15.33 15.70 10.25
CA PRO A 142 -16.36 14.98 10.97
C PRO A 142 -15.70 13.91 11.84
N SER A 143 -16.08 13.78 13.12
CA SER A 143 -15.39 12.95 14.12
C SER A 143 -15.16 11.49 13.68
N ARG A 144 -15.96 11.01 12.73
CA ARG A 144 -15.83 9.66 12.14
C ARG A 144 -14.57 9.49 11.30
N PHE A 145 -14.07 10.53 10.65
CA PHE A 145 -12.81 10.50 9.90
C PHE A 145 -11.61 10.37 10.85
N HIS A 146 -11.69 10.98 12.03
CA HIS A 146 -10.66 10.85 13.06
C HIS A 146 -10.50 9.39 13.49
N LEU A 147 -11.60 8.64 13.64
CA LEU A 147 -11.53 7.22 13.98
C LEU A 147 -10.76 6.42 12.91
N MET A 148 -11.06 6.62 11.63
CA MET A 148 -10.35 5.95 10.54
C MET A 148 -8.85 6.31 10.52
N LEU A 149 -8.52 7.60 10.61
CA LEU A 149 -7.12 8.04 10.60
C LEU A 149 -6.36 7.56 11.84
N ASN A 150 -7.01 7.56 13.01
CA ASN A 150 -6.43 7.04 14.24
C ASN A 150 -6.06 5.56 14.07
N GLU A 151 -6.97 4.71 13.59
CA GLU A 151 -6.70 3.29 13.33
C GLU A 151 -5.50 3.07 12.39
N LEU A 152 -5.37 3.89 11.35
CA LEU A 152 -4.24 3.81 10.43
C LEU A 152 -2.93 4.22 11.11
N VAL A 153 -2.94 5.32 11.88
CA VAL A 153 -1.79 5.81 12.64
C VAL A 153 -1.36 4.80 13.70
N GLU A 154 -2.31 4.18 14.39
CA GLU A 154 -2.03 3.11 15.36
C GLU A 154 -1.24 1.97 14.72
N ASN A 155 -1.69 1.54 13.54
CA ASN A 155 -1.10 0.41 12.84
C ASN A 155 0.31 0.72 12.37
N VAL A 156 0.53 1.87 11.72
CA VAL A 156 1.87 2.23 11.24
C VAL A 156 2.83 2.51 12.41
N SER A 157 2.33 3.11 13.51
CA SER A 157 3.10 3.29 14.75
C SER A 157 3.53 1.95 15.35
N ALA A 158 2.61 1.00 15.47
CA ALA A 158 2.90 -0.33 16.03
C ALA A 158 3.85 -1.15 15.14
N HIS A 159 3.82 -0.93 13.82
CA HIS A 159 4.65 -1.66 12.86
C HIS A 159 6.01 -1.00 12.61
N ALA A 160 6.19 0.26 13.00
CA ALA A 160 7.42 0.99 12.77
C ALA A 160 8.65 0.27 13.34
N GLN A 161 8.54 -0.46 14.47
CA GLN A 161 9.50 -1.46 15.02
C GLN A 161 11.01 -1.27 14.73
N LEU A 162 11.48 -0.03 14.70
CA LEU A 162 12.90 0.28 14.65
C LEU A 162 13.44 0.30 16.10
N PRO A 163 14.76 0.40 16.34
CA PRO A 163 15.29 0.47 17.70
C PRO A 163 14.59 1.58 18.52
N GLU A 164 14.46 1.40 19.84
CA GLU A 164 13.70 2.28 20.77
C GLU A 164 14.00 3.79 20.59
N ASP A 165 15.15 4.14 20.01
CA ASP A 165 15.64 5.50 19.73
C ASP A 165 15.42 6.01 18.28
N ARG A 166 14.84 5.23 17.36
CA ARG A 166 14.97 5.45 15.91
C ARG A 166 13.72 5.11 15.10
N PHE A 167 12.60 5.76 15.33
CA PHE A 167 11.42 5.56 14.48
C PHE A 167 11.08 6.82 13.71
N CYS A 168 10.57 6.62 12.49
CA CYS A 168 9.98 7.66 11.71
C CYS A 168 8.72 7.14 11.02
N PHE A 169 7.66 7.93 11.08
CA PHE A 169 6.51 7.76 10.20
C PHE A 169 6.04 9.13 9.71
N THR A 170 5.45 9.13 8.54
CA THR A 170 5.00 10.32 7.83
C THR A 170 3.49 10.27 7.66
N VAL A 171 2.85 11.42 7.80
CA VAL A 171 1.41 11.54 7.63
C VAL A 171 1.12 12.79 6.83
N GLY A 172 0.27 12.67 5.81
CA GLY A 172 -0.10 13.76 4.93
C GLY A 172 -1.61 13.83 4.73
N LEU A 173 -2.19 15.01 4.93
CA LEU A 173 -3.57 15.33 4.62
C LEU A 173 -3.62 16.50 3.64
N HIS A 174 -4.44 16.39 2.60
CA HIS A 174 -4.66 17.47 1.63
C HIS A 174 -6.14 17.54 1.26
N PHE A 175 -6.74 18.71 1.46
CA PHE A 175 -8.13 19.03 1.17
C PHE A 175 -8.22 19.67 -0.22
N TYR A 176 -8.80 18.96 -1.18
CA TYR A 176 -8.88 19.46 -2.56
C TYR A 176 -10.22 19.12 -3.20
N LYS A 177 -10.92 20.13 -3.72
CA LYS A 177 -12.18 19.99 -4.49
C LYS A 177 -13.16 18.98 -3.86
N LYS A 178 -13.52 19.19 -2.59
CA LYS A 178 -14.40 18.31 -1.81
C LYS A 178 -13.86 16.89 -1.64
N LYS A 179 -12.55 16.70 -1.66
CA LYS A 179 -11.89 15.44 -1.32
C LYS A 179 -10.89 15.66 -0.20
N LEU A 180 -10.80 14.68 0.69
CA LEU A 180 -9.72 14.53 1.64
C LEU A 180 -8.78 13.46 1.11
N CYS A 181 -7.61 13.86 0.63
CA CYS A 181 -6.52 12.94 0.34
C CYS A 181 -5.72 12.71 1.62
N TYR A 182 -5.48 11.45 1.96
CA TYR A 182 -4.74 11.07 3.16
C TYR A 182 -3.60 10.11 2.82
N CYS A 183 -2.54 10.13 3.60
CA CYS A 183 -1.42 9.21 3.56
C CYS A 183 -0.88 9.01 4.96
N VAL A 184 -0.59 7.76 5.33
CA VAL A 184 0.08 7.37 6.56
C VAL A 184 1.13 6.32 6.19
N ALA A 185 2.39 6.51 6.57
CA ALA A 185 3.45 5.60 6.20
C ALA A 185 4.54 5.48 7.26
N ASP A 186 5.00 4.26 7.56
CA ASP A 186 6.12 3.96 8.47
C ASP A 186 7.35 3.41 7.75
N CYS A 187 8.50 3.41 8.43
CA CYS A 187 9.74 2.77 7.99
C CYS A 187 9.98 1.39 8.63
N GLY A 188 8.92 0.68 9.02
CA GLY A 188 9.00 -0.52 9.87
C GLY A 188 8.99 -1.86 9.15
N VAL A 189 8.47 -2.88 9.83
CA VAL A 189 8.51 -4.28 9.37
C VAL A 189 7.52 -4.59 8.25
N GLY A 190 6.63 -3.65 7.93
CA GLY A 190 5.60 -3.84 6.91
C GLY A 190 4.52 -4.84 7.30
N LEU A 191 3.56 -5.06 6.39
CA LEU A 191 2.44 -5.97 6.60
C LEU A 191 2.90 -7.42 6.74
N HIS A 192 3.84 -7.83 5.90
CA HIS A 192 4.42 -9.18 5.92
C HIS A 192 5.09 -9.47 7.27
N GLY A 193 6.00 -8.59 7.72
CA GLY A 193 6.69 -8.75 9.00
C GLY A 193 5.71 -8.73 10.19
N SER A 194 4.71 -7.84 10.15
CA SER A 194 3.66 -7.80 11.18
C SER A 194 2.85 -9.09 11.27
N LEU A 195 2.48 -9.69 10.12
CA LEU A 195 1.76 -10.96 10.09
C LEU A 195 2.63 -12.13 10.58
N GLN A 196 3.91 -12.18 10.22
CA GLN A 196 4.83 -13.24 10.67
C GLN A 196 5.06 -13.24 12.18
N GLN A 197 5.06 -12.06 12.79
CA GLN A 197 5.14 -11.88 14.24
C GLN A 197 3.80 -12.09 14.95
N GLY A 198 2.72 -12.29 14.19
CA GLY A 198 1.38 -12.52 14.71
C GLY A 198 1.29 -13.79 15.56
N ILE A 199 0.30 -13.84 16.44
CA ILE A 199 0.01 -15.04 17.25
C ILE A 199 -0.97 -15.99 16.55
N VAL A 200 -1.67 -15.52 15.52
CA VAL A 200 -2.65 -16.31 14.75
C VAL A 200 -1.93 -17.05 13.61
N GLU A 201 -1.97 -18.38 13.61
CA GLU A 201 -1.27 -19.20 12.59
C GLU A 201 -1.78 -18.97 11.16
N ASP A 202 -3.09 -18.78 10.98
CA ASP A 202 -3.66 -18.45 9.66
C ASP A 202 -3.10 -17.12 9.12
N ALA A 203 -2.85 -16.16 10.01
CA ALA A 203 -2.24 -14.89 9.66
C ALA A 203 -0.78 -15.07 9.21
N LYS A 204 -0.02 -15.98 9.83
CA LYS A 204 1.33 -16.35 9.38
C LYS A 204 1.31 -17.09 8.04
N ALA A 205 0.32 -17.94 7.83
CA ALA A 205 0.16 -18.65 6.56
C ALA A 205 -0.17 -17.69 5.39
N ALA A 206 -0.85 -16.58 5.67
CA ALA A 206 -1.09 -15.46 4.76
C ALA A 206 0.12 -14.49 4.63
N ALA A 207 1.14 -14.65 5.47
CA ALA A 207 2.29 -13.75 5.57
C ALA A 207 3.34 -14.04 4.49
N ARG A 208 2.97 -13.98 3.20
CA ARG A 208 3.95 -14.04 2.11
C ARG A 208 3.78 -12.87 1.16
N ARG A 209 2.81 -12.93 0.25
CA ARG A 209 2.53 -11.89 -0.74
C ARG A 209 1.01 -11.64 -0.82
N ALA A 210 0.61 -10.54 -1.44
CA ALA A 210 -0.77 -10.05 -1.41
C ALA A 210 -1.39 -9.85 0.00
N CYS A 211 -0.58 -9.71 1.06
CA CYS A 211 -1.05 -9.53 2.45
C CYS A 211 -2.13 -8.45 2.62
N ALA A 212 -2.09 -7.36 1.84
CA ALA A 212 -3.12 -6.32 1.90
C ALA A 212 -4.50 -6.81 1.40
N LEU A 213 -4.53 -7.71 0.41
CA LEU A 213 -5.77 -8.37 -0.03
C LEU A 213 -6.40 -9.17 1.11
N TYR A 214 -5.59 -9.88 1.88
CA TYR A 214 -6.02 -10.66 3.04
C TYR A 214 -6.43 -9.79 4.23
N LEU A 215 -5.63 -8.78 4.57
CA LEU A 215 -5.85 -7.88 5.72
C LEU A 215 -7.01 -6.89 5.55
N THR A 216 -7.54 -6.75 4.34
CA THR A 216 -8.74 -5.96 4.06
C THR A 216 -10.04 -6.78 4.13
N ARG A 217 -9.96 -8.04 4.60
CA ARG A 217 -11.13 -8.90 4.90
C ARG A 217 -11.62 -8.66 6.34
N PRO A 218 -12.91 -8.86 6.62
CA PRO A 218 -13.44 -8.71 7.97
C PRO A 218 -12.84 -9.76 8.89
N GLN A 219 -12.71 -9.42 10.18
CA GLN A 219 -12.29 -10.33 11.25
C GLN A 219 -10.90 -10.97 11.08
N VAL A 220 -10.06 -10.41 10.21
CA VAL A 220 -8.67 -10.84 10.02
C VAL A 220 -7.73 -10.02 10.89
N THR A 221 -6.98 -10.68 11.78
CA THR A 221 -6.02 -10.02 12.68
C THR A 221 -4.78 -10.87 12.95
N SER A 222 -3.61 -10.24 13.10
CA SER A 222 -2.39 -10.90 13.56
C SER A 222 -2.32 -11.04 15.09
N LYS A 223 -3.18 -10.34 15.85
CA LYS A 223 -3.04 -10.15 17.30
C LYS A 223 -3.99 -11.01 18.16
N GLY A 224 -4.94 -11.72 17.52
CA GLY A 224 -5.96 -12.53 18.21
C GLY A 224 -6.99 -11.71 18.99
N ILE A 225 -8.13 -12.34 19.32
CA ILE A 225 -9.25 -11.68 20.02
C ILE A 225 -8.87 -11.30 21.47
N GLU A 226 -7.99 -12.07 22.10
CA GLU A 226 -7.58 -11.90 23.51
C GLU A 226 -6.82 -10.61 23.80
N ARG A 227 -6.19 -9.99 22.79
CA ARG A 227 -5.50 -8.68 22.94
C ARG A 227 -6.38 -7.48 22.61
N GLY A 228 -7.70 -7.68 22.45
CA GLY A 228 -8.66 -6.60 22.18
C GLY A 228 -8.54 -5.97 20.78
N HIS A 229 -7.69 -6.51 19.90
CA HIS A 229 -7.50 -6.01 18.53
C HIS A 229 -8.20 -6.92 17.52
N GLN A 230 -9.34 -6.48 17.00
CA GLN A 230 -10.14 -7.28 16.07
C GLN A 230 -9.63 -7.24 14.61
N GLY A 231 -8.61 -6.44 14.30
CA GLY A 231 -8.13 -6.28 12.91
C GLY A 231 -9.00 -5.32 12.09
N VAL A 232 -9.56 -4.30 12.75
CA VAL A 232 -10.60 -3.43 12.23
C VAL A 232 -10.07 -2.42 11.19
N GLY A 233 -8.86 -1.90 11.40
CA GLY A 233 -8.39 -0.68 10.73
C GLY A 233 -8.39 -0.74 9.20
N LEU A 234 -7.75 -1.75 8.60
CA LEU A 234 -7.64 -1.85 7.14
C LEU A 234 -8.96 -2.24 6.48
N PHE A 235 -9.73 -3.15 7.08
CA PHE A 235 -11.08 -3.47 6.61
C PHE A 235 -11.97 -2.22 6.59
N ILE A 236 -12.05 -1.49 7.71
CA ILE A 236 -12.90 -0.30 7.80
C ILE A 236 -12.47 0.79 6.83
N THR A 237 -11.17 1.00 6.68
CA THR A 237 -10.64 1.97 5.70
C THR A 237 -11.06 1.60 4.27
N SER A 238 -10.97 0.31 3.93
CA SER A 238 -11.42 -0.24 2.65
C SER A 238 -12.94 -0.08 2.45
N GLU A 239 -13.77 -0.42 3.44
CA GLU A 239 -15.23 -0.28 3.37
C GLU A 239 -15.68 1.18 3.26
N LEU A 240 -15.08 2.06 4.06
CA LEU A 240 -15.40 3.49 4.04
C LEU A 240 -15.06 4.10 2.69
N SER A 241 -13.89 3.76 2.14
CA SER A 241 -13.48 4.21 0.81
C SER A 241 -14.48 3.74 -0.26
N GLN A 242 -14.94 2.49 -0.17
CA GLN A 242 -15.91 1.94 -1.10
C GLN A 242 -17.27 2.65 -1.03
N MET A 243 -17.89 2.70 0.16
CA MET A 243 -19.22 3.31 0.36
C MET A 243 -19.22 4.79 -0.03
N ASN A 244 -18.09 5.47 0.20
CA ASN A 244 -17.92 6.88 -0.10
C ASN A 244 -17.49 7.15 -1.56
N LYS A 245 -17.31 6.11 -2.39
CA LYS A 245 -16.80 6.20 -3.78
C LYS A 245 -15.40 6.84 -3.87
N GLY A 246 -14.63 6.69 -2.81
CA GLY A 246 -13.23 7.07 -2.72
C GLY A 246 -12.31 5.98 -3.26
N TYR A 247 -11.05 6.01 -2.82
CA TYR A 247 -10.11 4.93 -3.07
C TYR A 247 -9.15 4.77 -1.89
N VAL A 248 -8.60 3.56 -1.77
CA VAL A 248 -7.50 3.24 -0.87
C VAL A 248 -6.43 2.49 -1.66
N GLN A 249 -5.18 2.79 -1.36
CA GLN A 249 -4.00 2.16 -1.94
C GLN A 249 -3.02 1.87 -0.81
N ILE A 250 -2.47 0.66 -0.83
CA ILE A 250 -1.59 0.13 0.23
C ILE A 250 -0.33 -0.42 -0.44
N LEU A 251 0.83 0.08 -0.02
CA LEU A 251 2.14 -0.40 -0.45
C LEU A 251 2.87 -1.00 0.74
N SER A 252 3.39 -2.22 0.59
CA SER A 252 4.22 -2.85 1.63
C SER A 252 5.02 -4.01 1.04
N GLY A 253 6.34 -4.02 1.22
CA GLY A 253 7.20 -5.01 0.58
C GLY A 253 7.09 -4.93 -0.94
N LEU A 254 6.88 -6.06 -1.60
CA LEU A 254 6.81 -6.15 -3.07
C LEU A 254 5.40 -5.99 -3.64
N GLN A 255 4.40 -5.64 -2.83
CA GLN A 255 3.01 -5.58 -3.25
C GLN A 255 2.44 -4.17 -3.17
N GLU A 256 1.54 -3.94 -4.10
CA GLU A 256 0.57 -2.88 -4.07
C GLU A 256 -0.84 -3.49 -4.13
N TYR A 257 -1.68 -3.04 -3.21
CA TYR A 257 -3.11 -3.25 -3.23
C TYR A 257 -3.79 -1.91 -3.52
N GLU A 258 -4.65 -1.87 -4.54
CA GLU A 258 -5.46 -0.71 -4.87
C GLU A 258 -6.93 -1.12 -4.90
N GLN A 259 -7.76 -0.33 -4.23
CA GLN A 259 -9.20 -0.43 -4.33
C GLN A 259 -9.76 0.93 -4.72
N ARG A 260 -10.47 0.98 -5.85
CA ARG A 260 -11.20 2.17 -6.28
C ARG A 260 -12.69 1.89 -6.26
N ASP A 261 -13.43 2.78 -5.60
CA ASP A 261 -14.89 2.77 -5.54
C ASP A 261 -15.48 1.37 -5.27
N THR A 262 -16.49 0.96 -6.04
CA THR A 262 -17.15 -0.35 -6.00
C THR A 262 -16.75 -1.25 -7.16
N THR A 263 -15.87 -0.79 -8.05
CA THR A 263 -15.67 -1.41 -9.36
C THR A 263 -14.46 -2.32 -9.37
N VAL A 264 -13.33 -1.88 -8.78
CA VAL A 264 -12.05 -2.54 -9.03
C VAL A 264 -11.24 -2.72 -7.75
N VAL A 265 -10.80 -3.95 -7.52
CA VAL A 265 -9.62 -4.27 -6.70
C VAL A 265 -8.48 -4.67 -7.62
N ARG A 266 -7.28 -4.13 -7.41
CA ARG A 266 -6.04 -4.50 -8.08
C ARG A 266 -5.01 -4.93 -7.07
N VAL A 267 -4.30 -6.00 -7.39
CA VAL A 267 -3.12 -6.47 -6.65
C VAL A 267 -1.98 -6.60 -7.65
N ARG A 268 -0.89 -5.88 -7.44
CA ARG A 268 0.26 -5.86 -8.36
C ARG A 268 1.61 -5.82 -7.68
N GLY A 269 2.63 -6.28 -8.38
CA GLY A 269 4.01 -6.16 -7.97
C GLY A 269 4.54 -4.74 -8.12
N ILE A 270 5.35 -4.32 -7.16
CA ILE A 270 6.08 -3.05 -7.18
C ILE A 270 7.54 -3.26 -6.78
N ALA A 271 8.36 -2.22 -7.00
CA ALA A 271 9.67 -2.17 -6.36
C ALA A 271 9.52 -2.25 -4.83
N GLU A 272 10.49 -2.89 -4.17
CA GLU A 272 10.37 -3.18 -2.74
C GLU A 272 10.19 -1.90 -1.92
N TRP A 273 9.10 -1.84 -1.17
CA TRP A 273 8.77 -0.78 -0.22
C TRP A 273 9.04 -1.25 1.21
N LYS A 274 9.99 -0.62 1.93
CA LYS A 274 10.22 -0.92 3.35
C LYS A 274 9.14 -0.24 4.19
N GLY A 275 8.57 -0.97 5.16
CA GLY A 275 7.45 -0.51 5.97
C GLY A 275 6.07 -0.70 5.31
N THR A 276 5.10 0.08 5.76
CA THR A 276 3.76 0.15 5.19
C THR A 276 3.43 1.58 4.80
N MET A 277 2.81 1.78 3.64
CA MET A 277 2.13 3.02 3.30
C MET A 277 0.66 2.71 3.03
N VAL A 278 -0.23 3.47 3.65
CA VAL A 278 -1.66 3.47 3.37
C VAL A 278 -2.05 4.87 2.96
N HIS A 279 -2.55 5.04 1.75
CA HIS A 279 -3.03 6.33 1.27
C HIS A 279 -4.32 6.17 0.48
N GLY A 280 -5.00 7.29 0.24
CA GLY A 280 -6.29 7.25 -0.42
C GLY A 280 -6.94 8.60 -0.52
N ALA A 281 -8.19 8.60 -0.98
CA ALA A 281 -9.03 9.79 -0.95
C ALA A 281 -10.46 9.43 -0.57
N ILE A 282 -11.06 10.31 0.24
CA ILE A 282 -12.47 10.26 0.61
C ILE A 282 -13.16 11.50 0.02
N ASN A 283 -14.32 11.32 -0.61
CA ASN A 283 -15.19 12.38 -1.09
C ASN A 283 -16.00 12.96 0.08
N LEU A 284 -15.81 14.25 0.34
CA LEU A 284 -16.45 15.01 1.41
C LEU A 284 -17.91 15.36 1.12
N ASP A 285 -18.37 15.14 -0.11
CA ASP A 285 -19.77 15.33 -0.53
C ASP A 285 -20.58 14.02 -0.63
N GLN A 286 -19.95 12.88 -0.30
CA GLN A 286 -20.62 11.59 -0.18
C GLN A 286 -20.80 11.22 1.30
N GLU A 287 -21.76 10.35 1.60
CA GLU A 287 -21.98 9.89 2.96
C GLU A 287 -20.75 9.13 3.49
N PHE A 288 -20.39 9.39 4.76
CA PHE A 288 -19.34 8.67 5.47
C PHE A 288 -19.94 7.90 6.67
N ASN A 289 -20.22 6.61 6.46
CA ASN A 289 -21.00 5.79 7.39
C ASN A 289 -20.14 4.74 8.12
N TYR A 290 -19.35 5.21 9.08
CA TYR A 290 -18.51 4.36 9.95
C TYR A 290 -19.31 3.27 10.69
N ARG A 291 -20.53 3.58 11.14
CA ARG A 291 -21.38 2.60 11.84
C ARG A 291 -21.75 1.42 10.94
N ARG A 292 -22.04 1.69 9.66
CA ARG A 292 -22.31 0.64 8.68
C ARG A 292 -21.07 -0.23 8.44
N ALA A 293 -19.89 0.38 8.29
CA ALA A 293 -18.63 -0.37 8.18
C ALA A 293 -18.41 -1.29 9.40
N MET A 294 -18.61 -0.77 10.61
CA MET A 294 -18.54 -1.59 11.84
C MET A 294 -19.56 -2.73 11.85
N LYS A 295 -20.79 -2.49 11.38
CA LYS A 295 -21.81 -3.54 11.30
C LYS A 295 -21.39 -4.66 10.35
N LEU A 296 -20.90 -4.30 9.16
CA LEU A 296 -20.39 -5.27 8.17
C LEU A 296 -19.16 -6.03 8.70
N PHE A 297 -18.31 -5.37 9.49
CA PHE A 297 -17.21 -6.04 10.18
C PHE A 297 -17.71 -7.10 11.18
N SER A 298 -18.74 -6.78 11.96
CA SER A 298 -19.30 -7.69 12.97
C SER A 298 -20.16 -8.80 12.36
N ASN A 299 -20.80 -8.55 11.21
CA ASN A 299 -21.63 -9.52 10.49
C ASN A 299 -21.20 -9.61 9.02
N PRO A 300 -20.14 -10.38 8.70
CA PRO A 300 -19.63 -10.52 7.33
C PRO A 300 -20.66 -11.08 6.34
N ASP A 301 -21.67 -11.82 6.80
CA ASP A 301 -22.73 -12.37 5.94
C ASP A 301 -23.60 -11.27 5.30
N ASP A 302 -23.58 -10.04 5.84
CA ASP A 302 -24.22 -8.87 5.25
C ASP A 302 -23.38 -8.25 4.10
N LEU A 303 -22.16 -8.73 3.85
CA LEU A 303 -21.33 -8.28 2.73
C LEU A 303 -21.87 -8.85 1.42
N SER A 304 -21.98 -7.98 0.42
CA SER A 304 -22.42 -8.42 -0.90
C SER A 304 -21.32 -9.21 -1.61
N ASN A 305 -21.67 -10.34 -2.25
CA ASN A 305 -20.72 -11.15 -3.02
C ASN A 305 -20.21 -10.43 -4.29
N ASP A 306 -20.91 -9.38 -4.74
CA ASP A 306 -20.50 -8.49 -5.83
C ASP A 306 -19.88 -7.18 -5.31
N ARG A 307 -19.28 -7.23 -4.12
CA ARG A 307 -18.62 -6.09 -3.48
C ARG A 307 -17.70 -5.37 -4.45
N PHE A 308 -16.98 -6.10 -5.30
CA PHE A 308 -16.26 -5.53 -6.42
C PHE A 308 -16.77 -6.09 -7.73
N LEU A 309 -16.96 -5.21 -8.71
CA LEU A 309 -17.35 -5.63 -10.05
C LEU A 309 -16.25 -6.45 -10.74
N VAL A 310 -14.98 -6.17 -10.43
CA VAL A 310 -13.80 -6.86 -10.97
C VAL A 310 -12.68 -6.89 -9.91
N ALA A 311 -12.05 -8.06 -9.75
CA ALA A 311 -10.76 -8.20 -9.07
C ALA A 311 -9.68 -8.51 -10.11
N SER A 312 -8.62 -7.72 -10.17
CA SER A 312 -7.50 -7.90 -11.08
C SER A 312 -6.24 -8.24 -10.28
N VAL A 313 -5.69 -9.43 -10.53
CA VAL A 313 -4.52 -9.94 -9.84
C VAL A 313 -3.39 -10.10 -10.87
N HIS A 314 -2.38 -9.24 -10.76
CA HIS A 314 -1.18 -9.36 -11.55
C HIS A 314 -0.24 -10.36 -10.88
N LEU A 315 0.13 -11.42 -11.60
CA LEU A 315 0.99 -12.46 -11.02
C LEU A 315 2.44 -11.98 -10.80
N ASN A 316 2.80 -10.83 -11.33
CA ASN A 316 4.07 -10.17 -11.04
C ASN A 316 4.20 -9.74 -9.55
N VAL A 317 3.09 -9.68 -8.80
CA VAL A 317 3.10 -9.42 -7.33
C VAL A 317 3.93 -10.44 -6.57
N TYR A 318 4.12 -11.61 -7.18
CA TYR A 318 4.97 -12.64 -6.65
C TYR A 318 6.46 -12.46 -6.97
N GLY A 319 6.88 -11.30 -7.50
CA GLY A 319 8.29 -10.93 -7.70
C GLY A 319 9.11 -11.94 -8.51
N GLN A 320 8.44 -12.82 -9.26
CA GLN A 320 9.04 -13.87 -10.07
C GLN A 320 8.37 -13.86 -11.42
N LYS A 321 9.18 -13.92 -12.47
CA LYS A 321 8.69 -14.09 -13.84
C LYS A 321 8.49 -15.56 -14.23
N ASN A 322 9.12 -16.47 -13.47
CA ASN A 322 9.09 -17.91 -13.72
C ASN A 322 8.38 -18.62 -12.55
N LEU A 323 7.10 -18.95 -12.73
CA LEU A 323 6.24 -19.49 -11.67
C LEU A 323 6.35 -21.02 -11.63
N ARG A 324 7.45 -21.51 -11.06
CA ARG A 324 7.84 -22.94 -11.13
C ARG A 324 7.69 -23.73 -9.84
N THR A 325 7.77 -23.10 -8.68
CA THR A 325 7.79 -23.84 -7.40
C THR A 325 6.37 -24.15 -6.94
N ARG A 326 6.19 -25.35 -6.37
CA ARG A 326 4.87 -25.79 -5.86
C ARG A 326 4.37 -24.86 -4.76
N GLU A 327 5.26 -24.44 -3.88
CA GLU A 327 4.94 -23.57 -2.74
C GLU A 327 4.41 -22.20 -3.22
N LEU A 328 4.98 -21.68 -4.31
CA LEU A 328 4.51 -20.43 -4.91
C LEU A 328 3.15 -20.63 -5.58
N CYS A 329 2.94 -21.76 -6.27
CA CYS A 329 1.65 -22.07 -6.88
C CYS A 329 0.53 -22.14 -5.83
N GLU A 330 0.77 -22.84 -4.72
CA GLU A 330 -0.19 -22.97 -3.61
C GLU A 330 -0.45 -21.63 -2.90
N GLU A 331 0.52 -20.72 -2.89
CA GLU A 331 0.35 -19.34 -2.43
C GLU A 331 -0.55 -18.54 -3.36
N ILE A 332 -0.26 -18.56 -4.68
CA ILE A 332 -1.08 -17.87 -5.69
C ILE A 332 -2.54 -18.35 -5.61
N ILE A 333 -2.77 -19.68 -5.58
CA ILE A 333 -4.13 -20.22 -5.51
C ILE A 333 -4.87 -19.75 -4.26
N ARG A 334 -4.21 -19.68 -3.09
CA ARG A 334 -4.86 -19.16 -1.87
C ARG A 334 -5.29 -17.70 -2.00
N ASP A 335 -4.46 -16.86 -2.62
CA ASP A 335 -4.81 -15.45 -2.84
C ASP A 335 -5.91 -15.28 -3.89
N LEU A 336 -5.94 -16.15 -4.90
CA LEU A 336 -7.03 -16.17 -5.88
C LEU A 336 -8.36 -16.61 -5.26
N GLU A 337 -8.35 -17.55 -4.32
CA GLU A 337 -9.56 -17.90 -3.54
C GLU A 337 -10.06 -16.67 -2.76
N ALA A 338 -9.16 -15.89 -2.15
CA ALA A 338 -9.53 -14.65 -1.47
C ALA A 338 -10.09 -13.57 -2.43
N ALA A 339 -9.68 -13.58 -3.70
CA ALA A 339 -10.24 -12.71 -4.72
C ALA A 339 -11.65 -13.15 -5.16
N VAL A 340 -11.90 -14.46 -5.28
CA VAL A 340 -13.21 -15.05 -5.63
C VAL A 340 -14.27 -14.71 -4.59
N GLU A 341 -13.93 -14.72 -3.31
CA GLU A 341 -14.84 -14.33 -2.22
C GLU A 341 -15.40 -12.90 -2.36
N ARG A 342 -14.74 -12.03 -3.16
CA ARG A 342 -15.00 -10.58 -3.19
C ARG A 342 -15.49 -10.07 -4.54
N SER A 343 -15.40 -10.88 -5.59
CA SER A 343 -15.71 -10.46 -6.95
C SER A 343 -16.26 -11.60 -7.79
N THR A 344 -17.31 -11.31 -8.53
CA THR A 344 -17.90 -12.22 -9.52
C THR A 344 -17.13 -12.23 -10.84
N LYS A 345 -16.16 -11.33 -11.00
CA LYS A 345 -15.27 -11.26 -12.17
C LYS A 345 -13.81 -11.17 -11.73
N ILE A 346 -12.95 -12.00 -12.30
CA ILE A 346 -11.52 -11.99 -12.02
C ILE A 346 -10.73 -11.81 -13.30
N ILE A 347 -9.75 -10.90 -13.28
CA ILE A 347 -8.73 -10.79 -14.31
C ILE A 347 -7.43 -11.37 -13.73
N LEU A 348 -6.94 -12.44 -14.34
CA LEU A 348 -5.61 -12.98 -14.07
C LEU A 348 -4.64 -12.38 -15.08
N ASP A 349 -3.78 -11.48 -14.61
CA ASP A 349 -2.85 -10.76 -15.47
C ASP A 349 -1.45 -11.39 -15.43
N PHE A 350 -1.06 -11.96 -16.57
CA PHE A 350 0.25 -12.60 -16.76
C PHE A 350 1.27 -11.67 -17.40
N THR A 351 0.98 -10.40 -17.73
CA THR A 351 1.78 -9.53 -18.62
C THR A 351 3.30 -9.54 -18.39
N ASP A 352 3.78 -9.73 -17.16
CA ASP A 352 5.22 -9.80 -16.83
C ASP A 352 5.75 -11.22 -16.48
N ILE A 353 4.98 -12.26 -16.80
CA ILE A 353 5.32 -13.67 -16.58
C ILE A 353 5.92 -14.23 -17.86
N GLU A 354 7.10 -14.84 -17.71
CA GLU A 354 7.85 -15.47 -18.81
C GLU A 354 7.51 -16.96 -18.91
N GLU A 355 7.22 -17.62 -17.80
CA GLU A 355 6.95 -19.07 -17.78
C GLU A 355 6.11 -19.50 -16.58
N ILE A 356 5.29 -20.54 -16.79
CA ILE A 356 4.61 -21.29 -15.73
C ILE A 356 4.98 -22.78 -15.79
N SER A 357 5.01 -23.45 -14.64
CA SER A 357 5.17 -24.91 -14.63
C SER A 357 3.87 -25.63 -15.05
N GLN A 358 4.01 -26.85 -15.57
CA GLN A 358 2.87 -27.75 -15.82
C GLN A 358 2.02 -27.99 -14.56
N ALA A 359 2.67 -28.10 -13.40
CA ALA A 359 1.97 -28.22 -12.13
C ALA A 359 1.06 -27.01 -11.88
N PHE A 360 1.56 -25.80 -12.13
CA PHE A 360 0.79 -24.57 -11.97
C PHE A 360 -0.37 -24.48 -12.96
N SER A 361 -0.14 -24.80 -14.24
CA SER A 361 -1.19 -24.92 -15.26
C SER A 361 -2.31 -25.86 -14.77
N GLY A 362 -1.95 -27.02 -14.21
CA GLY A 362 -2.90 -27.95 -13.60
C GLY A 362 -3.66 -27.39 -12.39
N PHE A 363 -3.01 -26.59 -11.53
CA PHE A 363 -3.69 -25.90 -10.42
C PHE A 363 -4.68 -24.84 -10.92
N LEU A 364 -4.29 -24.04 -11.92
CA LEU A 364 -5.15 -23.02 -12.52
C LEU A 364 -6.36 -23.65 -13.19
N ARG A 365 -6.20 -24.75 -13.93
CA ARG A 365 -7.34 -25.47 -14.53
C ARG A 365 -8.33 -25.93 -13.47
N ARG A 366 -7.86 -26.55 -12.38
CA ARG A 366 -8.73 -26.95 -11.26
C ARG A 366 -9.42 -25.76 -10.61
N PHE A 367 -8.72 -24.64 -10.45
CA PHE A 367 -9.29 -23.41 -9.89
C PHE A 367 -10.40 -22.84 -10.78
N VAL A 368 -10.16 -22.73 -12.10
CA VAL A 368 -11.16 -22.27 -13.08
C VAL A 368 -12.38 -23.19 -13.10
N THR A 369 -12.20 -24.51 -13.07
CA THR A 369 -13.32 -25.47 -13.02
C THR A 369 -14.10 -25.41 -11.71
N LYS A 370 -13.41 -25.28 -10.56
CA LYS A 370 -14.03 -25.20 -9.24
C LYS A 370 -14.95 -23.97 -9.11
N HIS A 371 -14.56 -22.85 -9.71
CA HIS A 371 -15.24 -21.57 -9.61
C HIS A 371 -15.93 -21.18 -10.92
N SER A 372 -16.67 -22.12 -11.52
CA SER A 372 -17.39 -21.90 -12.78
C SER A 372 -18.48 -20.82 -12.69
N ASN A 373 -18.89 -20.45 -11.48
CA ASN A 373 -19.79 -19.32 -11.20
C ASN A 373 -19.11 -17.94 -11.28
N VAL A 374 -17.79 -17.87 -11.43
CA VAL A 374 -17.01 -16.63 -11.53
C VAL A 374 -16.53 -16.44 -12.96
N ARG A 375 -16.76 -15.25 -13.53
CA ARG A 375 -16.26 -14.92 -14.86
C ARG A 375 -14.77 -14.61 -14.79
N MET A 376 -13.94 -15.46 -15.35
CA MET A 376 -12.48 -15.26 -15.37
C MET A 376 -12.01 -14.78 -16.74
N MET A 377 -11.10 -13.82 -16.75
CA MET A 377 -10.40 -13.34 -17.93
C MET A 377 -8.90 -13.55 -17.75
N ILE A 378 -8.27 -14.23 -18.71
CA ILE A 378 -6.83 -14.49 -18.70
C ILE A 378 -6.16 -13.48 -19.64
N MET A 379 -5.30 -12.61 -19.11
CA MET A 379 -4.51 -11.72 -19.97
C MET A 379 -3.22 -12.41 -20.36
N ILE A 380 -3.12 -12.76 -21.65
CA ILE A 380 -1.94 -13.39 -22.22
C ILE A 380 -0.86 -12.32 -22.48
N PRO A 381 0.40 -12.54 -22.06
CA PRO A 381 1.48 -11.58 -22.30
C PRO A 381 1.71 -11.39 -23.81
N PRO A 382 1.90 -10.15 -24.29
CA PRO A 382 2.15 -9.90 -25.71
C PRO A 382 3.44 -10.59 -26.20
N ASN A 383 4.39 -10.79 -25.30
CA ASN A 383 5.69 -11.42 -25.52
C ASN A 383 5.76 -12.89 -25.06
N ALA A 384 4.62 -13.54 -24.77
CA ALA A 384 4.61 -14.95 -24.41
C ALA A 384 5.26 -15.82 -25.50
N ASN A 385 6.06 -16.80 -25.09
CA ASN A 385 6.54 -17.86 -25.99
C ASN A 385 5.36 -18.77 -26.39
N GLU A 386 5.61 -19.70 -27.32
CA GLU A 386 4.55 -20.59 -27.83
C GLU A 386 3.94 -21.45 -26.72
N ASP A 387 4.77 -22.08 -25.88
CA ASP A 387 4.33 -22.94 -24.77
C ASP A 387 3.42 -22.20 -23.78
N LEU A 388 3.84 -21.02 -23.28
CA LEU A 388 3.04 -20.22 -22.36
C LEU A 388 1.74 -19.73 -23.02
N ARG A 389 1.82 -19.36 -24.31
CA ARG A 389 0.64 -18.90 -25.04
C ARG A 389 -0.39 -20.02 -25.19
N GLU A 390 0.05 -21.24 -25.51
CA GLU A 390 -0.83 -22.41 -25.60
C GLU A 390 -1.48 -22.71 -24.25
N ASP A 391 -0.70 -22.81 -23.17
CA ASP A 391 -1.20 -23.07 -21.82
C ASP A 391 -2.24 -22.02 -21.36
N LEU A 392 -1.97 -20.73 -21.62
CA LEU A 392 -2.88 -19.64 -21.23
C LEU A 392 -4.11 -19.53 -22.14
N GLN A 393 -3.99 -19.89 -23.43
CA GLN A 393 -5.12 -19.92 -24.34
C GLN A 393 -6.09 -21.04 -23.95
N ASP A 394 -5.58 -22.23 -23.65
CA ASP A 394 -6.39 -23.34 -23.13
C ASP A 394 -7.14 -22.97 -21.84
N LEU A 395 -6.47 -22.27 -20.93
CA LEU A 395 -7.09 -21.75 -19.71
C LEU A 395 -8.16 -20.69 -20.01
N SER A 396 -7.90 -19.81 -20.98
CA SER A 396 -8.86 -18.80 -21.44
C SER A 396 -10.10 -19.44 -22.04
N ASP A 397 -9.95 -20.48 -22.86
CA ASP A 397 -11.05 -21.19 -23.50
C ASP A 397 -11.89 -21.94 -22.46
N LEU A 398 -11.23 -22.59 -21.48
CA LEU A 398 -11.91 -23.21 -20.34
C LEU A 398 -12.69 -22.17 -19.51
N ALA A 399 -12.10 -21.00 -19.26
CA ALA A 399 -12.77 -19.91 -18.53
C ALA A 399 -13.93 -19.31 -19.33
N ALA A 400 -13.87 -19.29 -20.66
CA ALA A 400 -14.94 -18.79 -21.53
C ALA A 400 -16.15 -19.74 -21.57
N GLN A 401 -15.94 -21.04 -21.32
CA GLN A 401 -17.03 -22.01 -21.18
C GLN A 401 -17.80 -21.83 -19.86
N ASN A 402 -17.17 -21.22 -18.85
CA ASN A 402 -17.85 -20.90 -17.60
C ASN A 402 -18.80 -19.70 -17.83
N LYS A 403 -20.09 -19.89 -17.51
CA LYS A 403 -21.19 -18.93 -17.72
C LYS A 403 -21.55 -18.59 -19.17
N SER A 404 -21.74 -19.62 -19.98
CA SER A 404 -22.63 -19.56 -21.16
C SER A 404 -24.13 -19.63 -20.80
N ASP A 405 -24.48 -19.85 -19.52
CA ASP A 405 -25.84 -20.25 -19.12
C ASP A 405 -26.67 -19.14 -18.44
N ASP A 406 -26.19 -17.89 -18.40
CA ASP A 406 -26.93 -16.74 -17.82
C ASP A 406 -27.73 -15.93 -18.88
N GLU A 407 -28.12 -16.54 -20.01
CA GLU A 407 -29.08 -15.98 -21.01
C GLU A 407 -30.46 -16.69 -21.01
N GLU A 408 -30.93 -17.22 -19.86
CA GLU A 408 -32.37 -17.57 -19.65
C GLU A 408 -33.07 -16.71 -18.58
#